data_AF-A0A5K1B407-F1
#
_entry.id   AF-A0A5K1B407-F1
#
_cell.length_a   1.000
_cell.length_b   1.000
_cell.length_c   1.000
_cell.angle_alpha   90.00
_cell.angle_beta   90.00
_cell.angle_gamma   90.00
#
_symmetry.space_group_name_H-M   'P 1'
#
loop_
_entity.id
_entity.type
_entity.pdbx_description
1 polymer ?
#
loop_
_entity_poly.entity_id
_entity_poly.type
_entity_poly.pdbx_seq_one_letter_code
_entity_poly.pdbx_strand_id
1 'polypeptide(L)' 'AIPDSLARLQILQELYLSSNLLLSLPDSIGLLLNLKILDVSGNKLKALPDSISYC' A
#
# COMPACT_ATOMS: atom_id res chain seq x y z
N ALA A 1 -8.78 2.46 7.24
CA ALA A 1 -7.45 1.88 7.47
C ALA A 1 -7.35 0.59 6.67
N ILE A 2 -6.17 0.28 6.14
CA ILE A 2 -5.94 -0.96 5.38
C ILE A 2 -5.47 -2.03 6.36
N PRO A 3 -6.03 -3.25 6.30
CA PRO A 3 -5.63 -4.32 7.21
C PRO A 3 -4.28 -4.92 6.82
N ASP A 4 -3.50 -5.33 7.82
CA ASP A 4 -2.20 -5.99 7.61
C ASP A 4 -2.33 -7.32 6.86
N SER A 5 -3.51 -7.93 6.90
CA SER A 5 -3.81 -9.15 6.14
C SER A 5 -3.68 -8.98 4.63
N LEU A 6 -3.69 -7.74 4.11
CA LEU A 6 -3.42 -7.44 2.70
C LEU A 6 -2.05 -7.96 2.27
N ALA A 7 -1.05 -7.92 3.15
CA ALA A 7 0.30 -8.45 2.91
C ALA A 7 0.32 -9.93 2.52
N ARG A 8 -0.74 -10.69 2.80
CA ARG A 8 -0.82 -12.11 2.42
C ARG A 8 -1.05 -12.32 0.92
N LEU A 9 -1.42 -11.28 0.19
CA LEU A 9 -1.63 -11.32 -1.26
C LEU A 9 -0.30 -11.25 -2.00
N GLN A 10 0.55 -12.26 -1.81
CA GLN A 10 1.92 -12.30 -2.31
C GLN A 10 2.04 -12.18 -3.84
N ILE A 11 0.98 -12.50 -4.58
CA ILE A 11 0.94 -12.41 -6.05
C ILE A 11 0.31 -11.11 -6.58
N LEU A 12 -0.12 -10.20 -5.70
CA LEU A 12 -0.78 -8.96 -6.09
C LEU A 12 0.20 -8.07 -6.84
N GLN A 13 -0.16 -7.69 -8.07
CA GLN A 13 0.67 -6.84 -8.93
C GLN A 13 0.19 -5.40 -8.97
N GLU A 14 -1.10 -5.16 -8.76
CA GLU A 14 -1.69 -3.84 -8.85
C GLU A 14 -2.64 -3.62 -7.68
N LEU A 15 -2.49 -2.47 -7.02
CA LEU A 15 -3.33 -2.05 -5.90
C LEU A 15 -3.76 -0.60 -6.10
N TYR A 16 -5.05 -0.41 -6.34
CA TYR A 16 -5.66 0.90 -6.52
C TYR A 16 -6.48 1.27 -5.28
N LEU A 17 -6.07 2.36 -4.64
CA LEU A 17 -6.65 2.91 -3.41
C LEU A 17 -6.94 4.42 -3.57
N SER A 18 -6.99 4.90 -4.81
CA SER A 18 -7.14 6.32 -5.09
C SER A 18 -8.48 6.90 -4.62
N SER A 19 -8.47 8.21 -4.36
CA SER A 19 -9.64 8.99 -3.92
C SER A 19 -10.29 8.48 -2.62
N ASN A 20 -9.46 8.08 -1.65
CA ASN A 20 -9.89 7.67 -0.32
C ASN A 20 -9.46 8.69 0.75
N LEU A 21 -9.77 8.38 2.02
CA LEU A 21 -9.40 9.22 3.17
C LEU A 21 -8.26 8.59 4.01
N LEU A 22 -7.36 7.85 3.38
CA LEU A 22 -6.25 7.21 4.08
C LEU A 22 -5.28 8.27 4.63
N LEU A 23 -4.98 8.17 5.91
CA LEU A 23 -4.00 9.03 6.61
C LEU A 23 -2.59 8.42 6.61
N SER A 24 -2.53 7.10 6.55
CA SER A 24 -1.30 6.29 6.49
C SER A 24 -1.56 4.99 5.73
N LEU A 25 -0.48 4.36 5.29
CA LEU A 25 -0.45 2.96 4.85
C LEU A 25 0.22 2.12 5.93
N PRO A 26 -0.16 0.84 6.09
CA PRO A 26 0.51 -0.06 7.01
C PRO A 26 1.91 -0.42 6.49
N ASP A 27 2.86 -0.64 7.38
CA ASP A 27 4.22 -1.10 7.01
C ASP A 27 4.19 -2.44 6.27
N SER A 28 3.15 -3.24 6.48
CA SER A 28 2.91 -4.50 5.79
C SER A 28 2.75 -4.35 4.27
N ILE A 29 2.55 -3.12 3.74
CA ILE A 29 2.50 -2.88 2.30
C ILE A 29 3.80 -3.33 1.59
N GLY A 30 4.94 -3.20 2.27
CA GLY A 30 6.26 -3.62 1.80
C GLY A 30 6.43 -5.14 1.66
N LEU A 31 5.47 -5.94 2.15
CA LEU A 31 5.48 -7.38 2.00
C LEU A 31 4.83 -7.85 0.70
N LEU A 32 4.27 -6.92 -0.10
CA LEU A 32 3.72 -7.18 -1.41
C LEU A 32 4.84 -7.17 -2.48
N LEU A 33 5.76 -8.13 -2.40
CA LEU A 33 6.99 -8.21 -3.20
C LEU A 33 6.78 -8.34 -4.74
N ASN A 34 5.54 -8.52 -5.19
CA ASN A 34 5.19 -8.58 -6.61
C ASN A 34 4.42 -7.33 -7.07
N LEU A 35 4.24 -6.33 -6.20
CA LEU A 35 3.44 -5.15 -6.47
C LEU A 35 4.21 -4.21 -7.39
N LYS A 36 3.65 -4.01 -8.58
CA LYS A 36 4.22 -3.13 -9.62
C LYS A 36 3.54 -1.77 -9.64
N ILE A 37 2.26 -1.72 -9.30
CA ILE A 37 1.46 -0.50 -9.33
C ILE A 37 0.78 -0.33 -7.97
N LEU A 38 1.06 0.79 -7.32
CA LEU A 38 0.35 1.26 -6.15
C LEU A 38 -0.19 2.67 -6.43
N ASP A 39 -1.50 2.78 -6.61
CA ASP A 39 -2.16 4.07 -6.74
C ASP A 39 -2.81 4.47 -5.42
N VAL A 40 -2.23 5.48 -4.77
CA VAL A 40 -2.76 6.09 -3.54
C VAL A 40 -3.08 7.57 -3.74
N SER A 41 -3.24 8.01 -4.99
CA SER A 41 -3.58 9.40 -5.32
C SER A 41 -4.90 9.84 -4.69
N GLY A 42 -5.03 11.13 -4.39
CA GLY A 42 -6.27 11.66 -3.79
C GLY A 42 -6.55 11.18 -2.36
N ASN A 43 -5.55 10.65 -1.65
CA ASN A 43 -5.62 10.37 -0.21
C ASN A 43 -5.07 11.53 0.64
N LYS A 44 -5.11 11.36 1.97
CA LYS A 44 -4.59 12.32 2.96
C LYS A 44 -3.30 11.80 3.62
N LEU A 45 -2.50 11.05 2.86
CA LEU A 45 -1.25 10.48 3.33
C LEU A 45 -0.25 11.59 3.65
N LYS A 46 0.27 11.60 4.88
CA LYS A 46 1.33 12.54 5.28
C LYS A 46 2.73 12.07 4.87
N ALA A 47 2.89 10.75 4.80
CA ALA A 47 4.11 10.07 4.44
C ALA A 47 3.77 8.69 3.86
N LEU A 48 4.71 8.11 3.14
CA LEU A 48 4.70 6.70 2.78
C LEU A 48 5.56 5.93 3.79
N PRO A 49 5.21 4.68 4.13
CA PRO A 49 6.05 3.85 5.00
C PRO A 49 7.34 3.49 4.28
N ASP A 50 8.46 3.44 5.00
CA ASP A 50 9.79 3.10 4.44
C ASP A 50 9.81 1.72 3.77
N SER A 51 8.95 0.81 4.24
CA SER A 51 8.79 -0.54 3.71
C SER A 51 8.34 -0.56 2.24
N ILE A 52 7.84 0.54 1.68
CA ILE A 52 7.51 0.64 0.27
C ILE A 52 8.72 0.45 -0.65
N SER A 53 9.94 0.63 -0.12
CA SER A 53 11.19 0.34 -0.82
C SER A 53 11.47 -1.17 -1.00
N TYR A 54 10.71 -2.03 -0.32
CA TYR A 54 10.83 -3.49 -0.41
C TYR A 54 9.86 -4.12 -1.41
N CYS A 55 8.87 -3.37 -1.87
CA CYS A 55 7.90 -3.82 -2.89
C CYS A 55 8.59 -4.12 -4.23
#